data_AF-A0A923NE81-F1
#
_entry.id   AF-A0A923NE81-F1
#
_cell.length_a   1.000
_cell.length_b   1.000
_cell.length_c   1.000
_cell.angle_alpha   90.00
_cell.angle_beta   90.00
_cell.angle_gamma   90.00
#
_symmetry.space_group_name_H-M   'P 1'
#
loop_
_entity.id
_entity.type
_entity.pdbx_description
1 polymer ?
#
loop_
_entity_poly.entity_id
_entity_poly.type
_entity_poly.pdbx_seq_one_letter_code
_entity_poly.pdbx_strand_id
1 'polypeptide(L)' 'MYNISNPCEQRVKKVFGSMSIDVRTNDLKTVLDEDFGHVNVAYSLLAGETLLGDYSLELHFEK' A
#
# COMPACT_ATOMS: atom_id res chain seq x y z
N MET A 1 0.85 -22.51 -2.50
CA MET A 1 -0.22 -21.49 -2.54
C MET A 1 -0.08 -20.64 -1.29
N TYR A 2 0.44 -19.43 -1.40
CA TYR A 2 0.53 -18.52 -0.24
C TYR A 2 -0.80 -17.77 -0.14
N ASN A 3 -1.48 -17.97 0.98
CA ASN A 3 -2.74 -17.34 1.30
C ASN A 3 -2.41 -15.99 1.96
N ILE A 4 -2.67 -14.87 1.29
CA ILE A 4 -2.47 -13.54 1.85
C ILE A 4 -3.69 -13.23 2.72
N SER A 5 -3.58 -13.54 4.00
CA SER A 5 -4.60 -13.24 5.00
C SER A 5 -4.39 -11.85 5.61
N ASN A 6 -5.50 -11.12 5.63
CA ASN A 6 -5.86 -9.89 6.37
C ASN A 6 -5.46 -8.53 5.77
N PRO A 7 -6.45 -7.62 5.60
CA PRO A 7 -6.18 -6.21 5.33
C PRO A 7 -5.40 -5.59 6.49
N CYS A 8 -4.44 -4.72 6.17
CA CYS A 8 -3.68 -3.99 7.16
C CYS A 8 -4.48 -2.74 7.56
N GLU A 9 -4.99 -2.69 8.79
CA GLU A 9 -5.63 -1.47 9.33
C GLU A 9 -4.52 -0.52 9.84
N GLN A 10 -4.41 0.67 9.23
CA GLN A 10 -3.45 1.68 9.66
C GLN A 10 -4.17 2.87 10.29
N ARG A 11 -3.88 3.13 11.58
CA ARG A 11 -4.42 4.30 12.29
C ARG A 11 -3.55 5.53 12.06
N VAL A 12 -4.12 6.54 11.41
CA VAL A 12 -3.48 7.86 11.25
C VAL A 12 -4.00 8.80 12.33
N LYS A 13 -3.11 9.29 13.21
CA LYS A 13 -3.44 10.34 14.19
C LYS A 13 -3.19 11.73 13.59
N LYS A 14 -4.23 12.58 13.53
CA LYS A 14 -4.09 14.02 13.25
C LYS A 14 -4.43 14.82 14.51
N VAL A 15 -3.95 16.07 14.57
CA VAL A 15 -4.13 16.98 15.72
C VAL A 15 -5.62 17.21 16.10
N PHE A 16 -6.55 16.92 15.17
CA PHE A 16 -7.99 17.13 15.35
C PHE A 16 -8.83 15.83 15.45
N GLY A 17 -8.20 14.66 15.58
CA GLY A 17 -8.90 13.38 15.70
C GLY A 17 -8.17 12.20 15.05
N SER A 18 -8.76 11.01 15.18
CA SER A 18 -8.26 9.78 14.56
C SER A 18 -9.19 9.30 13.46
N MET A 19 -8.62 8.84 12.36
CA MET A 19 -9.34 8.13 11.30
C MET A 19 -8.68 6.76 11.11
N SER A 20 -9.50 5.71 11.00
CA SER A 20 -9.03 4.41 10.54
C SER A 20 -9.03 4.43 9.01
N ILE A 21 -7.91 4.05 8.40
CA ILE A 21 -7.85 3.82 6.96
C ILE A 21 -7.40 2.39 6.76
N ASP A 22 -8.15 1.67 5.95
CA ASP A 22 -7.84 0.30 5.57
C ASP A 22 -7.08 0.35 4.25
N VAL A 23 -5.91 -0.28 4.23
CA VAL A 23 -5.07 -0.35 3.04
C VAL A 23 -5.21 -1.74 2.45
N ARG A 24 -5.74 -1.81 1.23
CA ARG A 24 -5.86 -3.07 0.49
C ARG A 24 -4.85 -3.10 -0.65
N THR A 25 -3.81 -3.92 -0.51
CA THR A 25 -2.88 -4.17 -1.62
C THR A 25 -3.58 -4.99 -2.70
N ASN A 26 -3.56 -4.47 -3.92
CA ASN A 26 -4.19 -5.10 -5.09
C ASN A 26 -3.17 -5.84 -5.94
N ASP A 27 -1.98 -5.26 -6.12
CA ASP A 27 -0.89 -5.83 -6.90
C ASP A 27 0.46 -5.40 -6.30
N LEU A 28 1.46 -6.27 -6.43
CA LEU A 28 2.83 -6.01 -6.02
C LEU A 28 3.77 -6.53 -7.11
N LYS A 29 4.49 -5.62 -7.75
CA LYS A 29 5.48 -5.91 -8.79
C LYS A 29 6.85 -5.45 -8.34
N THR A 30 7.83 -6.32 -8.50
CA THR A 30 9.21 -6.07 -8.10
C THR A 30 10.15 -6.48 -9.22
N VAL A 31 11.01 -5.56 -9.64
CA VAL A 31 12.17 -5.82 -10.50
C VAL A 31 13.40 -5.42 -9.70
N LEU A 32 14.32 -6.36 -9.47
CA LEU A 32 15.55 -6.12 -8.72
C LEU A 32 16.72 -6.60 -9.56
N ASP A 33 17.72 -5.74 -9.69
CA ASP A 33 19.00 -5.98 -10.36
C ASP A 33 20.15 -5.56 -9.42
N GLU A 34 21.40 -5.86 -9.78
CA GLU A 34 22.59 -5.52 -8.99
C GLU A 34 22.80 -4.00 -8.87
N ASP A 35 22.33 -3.24 -9.87
CA ASP A 35 22.54 -1.79 -9.99
C ASP A 35 21.28 -0.96 -9.74
N PHE A 36 20.08 -1.55 -9.89
CA PHE A 36 18.82 -0.85 -9.70
C PHE A 36 17.73 -1.74 -9.12
N GLY A 37 16.76 -1.13 -8.45
CA GLY A 37 15.56 -1.79 -7.96
C GLY A 37 14.32 -0.95 -8.24
N HIS A 38 13.25 -1.59 -8.69
CA HIS A 38 11.97 -0.97 -8.94
C HIS A 38 10.87 -1.79 -8.26
N VAL A 39 10.18 -1.17 -7.30
CA VAL A 39 9.03 -1.77 -6.61
C VAL A 39 7.80 -0.93 -6.93
N ASN A 40 6.77 -1.54 -7.50
CA ASN A 40 5.47 -0.91 -7.71
C ASN A 40 4.42 -1.65 -6.86
N VAL A 41 3.72 -0.90 -6.02
CA VAL A 41 2.63 -1.39 -5.18
C VAL A 41 1.36 -0.67 -5.59
N ALA A 42 0.39 -1.41 -6.14
CA ALA A 42 -0.96 -0.89 -6.36
C ALA A 42 -1.82 -1.19 -5.13
N TYR A 43 -2.50 -0.19 -4.58
CA TYR A 43 -3.32 -0.33 -3.39
C TYR A 43 -4.57 0.56 -3.43
N SER A 44 -5.63 0.12 -2.76
CA SER A 44 -6.83 0.92 -2.52
C SER A 44 -6.85 1.38 -1.07
N LEU A 45 -7.29 2.62 -0.84
CA LEU A 45 -7.57 3.14 0.50
C LEU A 45 -9.07 3.09 0.76
N LEU A 46 -9.47 2.57 1.92
CA LEU A 46 -10.86 2.53 2.35
C LEU A 46 -11.03 3.21 3.71
N ALA A 47 -12.21 3.79 3.93
CA ALA A 47 -12.69 4.21 5.24
C ALA A 47 -13.93 3.39 5.59
N GLY A 48 -13.72 2.27 6.30
CA GLY A 48 -14.76 1.24 6.43
C GLY A 48 -15.09 0.66 5.06
N GLU A 49 -16.35 0.70 4.65
CA GLU A 49 -16.80 0.14 3.35
C GLU A 49 -16.67 1.15 2.18
N THR A 50 -16.30 2.40 2.44
CA THR A 50 -16.17 3.43 1.39
C THR A 50 -14.79 3.41 0.77
N LEU A 51 -14.72 3.22 -0.55
CA LEU A 51 -13.49 3.40 -1.33
C LEU A 51 -13.13 4.89 -1.38
N LEU A 52 -11.96 5.24 -0.84
CA LEU A 52 -11.40 6.59 -0.91
C LEU A 52 -10.65 6.83 -2.23
N GLY A 53 -10.05 5.78 -2.78
CA GLY A 53 -9.37 5.83 -4.07
C GLY A 53 -8.38 4.69 -4.28
N ASP A 54 -7.96 4.54 -5.53
CA ASP A 54 -6.91 3.63 -5.96
C ASP A 54 -5.62 4.42 -6.21
N TYR A 55 -4.51 3.88 -5.70
CA TYR A 55 -3.22 4.53 -5.69
C TYR A 55 -2.11 3.55 -6.11
N SER A 56 -1.01 4.10 -6.60
CA SER A 56 0.23 3.38 -6.84
C SER A 56 1.36 4.02 -6.04
N LEU A 57 2.20 3.18 -5.42
CA LEU A 57 3.48 3.58 -4.84
C LEU A 57 4.60 2.98 -5.69
N GLU A 58 5.48 3.83 -6.22
CA GLU A 58 6.66 3.43 -6.96
C GLU A 58 7.91 3.80 -6.15
N LEU A 59 8.74 2.80 -5.87
CA LEU A 59 10.03 2.97 -5.20
C LEU A 59 11.12 2.57 -6.17
N HIS A 60 11.98 3.54 -6.50
CA HIS A 60 13.16 3.32 -7.34
C HIS A 60 14.41 3.45 -6.47
N PHE A 61 15.31 2.50 -6.62
CA PHE A 61 16.60 2.45 -5.95
C PHE A 61 17.67 2.36 -7.03
N GLU A 62 18.70 3.18 -6.91
CA GLU A 62 19.89 3.16 -7.76
C GLU A 62 21.11 3.19 -6.83
N LYS A 63 22.17 2.49 -7.22
CA LYS A 63 23.38 2.34 -6.40
C LYS A 63 24.39 3.47 -6.61
#